data_AF-M6JPP4-F1
#
_entry.id   AF-M6JPP4-F1
#
_cell.length_a   1.000
_cell.length_b   1.000
_cell.length_c   1.000
_cell.angle_alpha   90.00
_cell.angle_beta   90.00
_cell.angle_gamma   90.00
#
_symmetry.space_group_name_H-M   'P 1'
#
loop_
_entity.id
_entity.type
_entity.pdbx_description
1 polymer ?
#
loop_
_entity_poly.entity_id
_entity_poly.type
_entity_poly.pdbx_seq_one_letter_code
_entity_poly.pdbx_strand_id
1 'polypeptide(L)'
;MQFQTLIYARIPRVQCKEHGVKNANVPWSEPYSRFTLLFVKFAIDVIKACGTVSDAAHLLNLSWDEIHLIQKKSGGTWLESKKG
;
A
#
# COMPACT_ATOMS: atom_id res chain seq x y z
N MET A 1 7.52 -5.54 -16.71
CA MET A 1 8.59 -4.52 -16.58
C MET A 1 8.14 -3.48 -15.57
N GLN A 2 8.97 -3.15 -14.58
CA GLN A 2 8.76 -2.04 -13.65
C GLN A 2 9.55 -0.83 -14.16
N PHE A 3 8.86 0.26 -14.45
CA PHE A 3 9.49 1.53 -14.85
C PHE A 3 9.32 2.57 -13.74
N GLN A 4 10.32 3.42 -13.57
CA GLN A 4 10.32 4.47 -12.57
C GLN A 4 10.05 5.82 -13.24
N THR A 5 8.93 6.46 -12.91
CA THR A 5 8.64 7.85 -13.28
C THR A 5 8.89 8.73 -12.07
N LEU A 6 9.92 9.58 -12.13
CA LEU A 6 10.24 10.51 -11.05
C LEU A 6 9.53 11.84 -11.30
N ILE A 7 8.70 12.25 -10.35
CA ILE A 7 8.04 13.56 -10.35
C ILE A 7 8.65 14.38 -9.21
N TYR A 8 9.31 15.49 -9.56
CA TYR A 8 9.83 16.44 -8.58
C TYR A 8 8.81 17.56 -8.40
N ALA A 9 8.11 17.55 -7.28
CA ALA A 9 7.14 18.58 -6.93
C ALA A 9 7.14 18.83 -5.42
N ARG A 10 6.89 20.09 -5.02
CA ARG A 10 6.61 20.43 -3.62
C ARG A 10 5.21 19.94 -3.25
N ILE A 11 5.03 19.46 -2.02
CA ILE A 11 3.70 19.12 -1.50
C ILE A 11 2.83 20.39 -1.51
N PRO A 12 1.65 20.36 -2.16
CA PRO A 12 0.82 21.56 -2.29
C PRO A 12 0.25 21.97 -0.92
N ARG A 13 0.28 23.27 -0.67
CA ARG A 13 -0.31 23.90 0.53
C ARG A 13 -1.70 24.41 0.17
N VAL A 14 -2.72 23.85 0.82
CA VAL A 14 -4.12 24.22 0.66
C VAL A 14 -4.50 25.21 1.76
N GLN A 15 -4.98 26.39 1.39
CA GLN A 15 -5.51 27.37 2.34
C GLN A 15 -7.01 27.14 2.51
N CYS A 16 -7.38 26.43 3.58
CA CYS A 16 -8.77 26.23 3.96
C CYS A 16 -9.25 27.44 4.78
N LYS A 17 -10.43 27.98 4.45
CA LYS A 17 -11.01 29.13 5.17
C LYS A 17 -11.27 28.83 6.65
N GLU A 18 -11.65 27.59 6.98
CA GLU A 18 -11.99 27.16 8.35
C GLU A 18 -10.78 26.63 9.12
N HIS A 19 -9.86 25.95 8.44
CA HIS A 19 -8.81 25.16 9.07
C HIS A 19 -7.38 25.71 8.87
N GLY A 20 -7.25 26.89 8.25
CA GLY A 20 -5.96 27.49 7.92
C GLY A 20 -5.21 26.76 6.79
N VAL A 21 -3.88 26.88 6.77
CA VAL A 21 -3.04 26.30 5.72
C VAL A 21 -2.64 24.87 6.09
N LYS A 22 -3.01 23.90 5.26
CA LYS A 22 -2.67 22.47 5.42
C LYS A 22 -1.93 21.94 4.18
N ASN A 23 -1.06 20.96 4.38
CA ASN A 23 -0.46 20.23 3.27
C ASN A 23 -1.47 19.21 2.73
N ALA A 24 -1.54 19.04 1.41
CA ALA A 24 -2.34 17.98 0.83
C ALA A 24 -1.78 16.61 1.22
N ASN A 25 -2.67 15.64 1.44
CA ASN A 25 -2.27 14.26 1.64
C ASN A 25 -1.78 13.70 0.29
N VAL A 26 -0.49 13.38 0.21
CA VAL A 26 0.13 12.77 -0.96
C VAL A 26 0.46 11.32 -0.66
N PRO A 27 0.27 10.39 -1.60
CA PRO A 27 0.34 8.95 -1.35
C PRO A 27 1.73 8.46 -0.91
N TRP A 28 2.80 9.22 -1.20
CA TRP A 28 4.17 8.93 -0.75
C TRP A 28 4.53 9.54 0.61
N SER A 29 3.68 10.40 1.19
CA SER A 29 3.87 11.05 2.49
C SER A 29 2.94 10.48 3.56
N GLU A 30 2.31 9.33 3.31
CA GLU A 30 1.41 8.69 4.26
C GLU A 30 2.17 8.38 5.57
N PRO A 31 1.71 8.91 6.71
CA PRO A 31 2.40 8.72 7.98
C PRO A 31 2.39 7.23 8.34
N TYR A 32 3.54 6.74 8.81
CA TYR A 32 3.73 5.35 9.22
C TYR A 32 3.49 4.31 8.11
N SER A 33 3.60 4.71 6.83
CA SER A 33 3.54 3.76 5.71
C SER A 33 4.79 2.87 5.70
N ARG A 34 4.72 1.73 6.40
CA ARG A 34 5.80 0.73 6.49
C ARG A 34 6.22 0.14 5.14
N PHE A 35 5.30 0.11 4.18
CA PHE A 35 5.51 -0.47 2.85
C PHE A 35 5.14 0.49 1.74
N THR A 36 5.89 0.45 0.64
CA THR A 36 5.59 1.22 -0.57
C THR A 36 4.35 0.63 -1.26
N LEU A 37 3.58 1.47 -1.97
CA LEU A 37 2.41 0.99 -2.74
C LEU A 37 2.78 -0.09 -3.76
N LEU A 38 3.98 0.02 -4.34
CA LEU A 38 4.49 -0.96 -5.29
C LEU A 38 4.80 -2.30 -4.61
N PHE A 39 5.39 -2.28 -3.42
CA PHE A 39 5.61 -3.50 -2.66
C PHE A 39 4.30 -4.14 -2.22
N VAL A 40 3.33 -3.34 -1.77
CA VAL A 40 1.98 -3.84 -1.44
C VAL A 40 1.36 -4.54 -2.65
N LYS A 41 1.37 -3.91 -3.84
CA LYS A 41 0.88 -4.53 -5.08
C LYS A 41 1.56 -5.87 -5.37
N PHE A 42 2.90 -5.90 -5.31
CA PHE A 42 3.70 -7.11 -5.54
C PHE A 42 3.38 -8.21 -4.52
N ALA A 43 3.35 -7.88 -3.23
CA ALA A 43 3.05 -8.81 -2.15
C ALA A 43 1.66 -9.46 -2.34
N ILE A 44 0.66 -8.71 -2.82
CA ILE A 44 -0.65 -9.29 -3.04
C ILE A 44 -0.69 -10.18 -4.29
N ASP A 45 0.06 -9.84 -5.34
CA ASP A 45 0.19 -10.72 -6.51
C ASP A 45 0.85 -12.06 -6.10
N VAL A 46 1.83 -12.03 -5.18
CA VAL A 46 2.41 -13.24 -4.55
C VAL A 46 1.37 -13.99 -3.70
N ILE A 47 0.63 -13.30 -2.84
CA ILE A 47 -0.43 -13.92 -2.02
C ILE A 47 -1.48 -14.61 -2.91
N LYS A 48 -1.83 -14.04 -4.06
CA LYS A 48 -2.75 -14.66 -5.04
C LYS A 48 -2.16 -15.91 -5.70
N ALA A 49 -0.86 -15.95 -5.93
CA ALA A 49 -0.18 -17.09 -6.54
C ALA A 49 0.05 -18.24 -5.54
N CYS A 50 0.16 -17.93 -4.25
CA CYS A 50 0.30 -18.92 -3.18
C CYS A 50 -1.05 -19.54 -2.78
N GLY A 51 -1.02 -20.79 -2.32
CA GLY A 51 -2.22 -21.46 -1.77
C GLY A 51 -2.68 -20.87 -0.44
N THR A 52 -1.73 -20.42 0.40
CA THR A 52 -2.00 -19.86 1.72
C THR A 52 -1.28 -18.52 1.93
N VAL A 53 -1.82 -17.72 2.87
CA VAL A 53 -1.19 -16.46 3.30
C VAL A 53 0.11 -16.71 4.06
N SER A 54 0.24 -17.84 4.76
CA SER A 54 1.46 -18.19 5.50
C SER A 54 2.63 -18.49 4.56
N ASP A 55 2.38 -19.19 3.45
CA ASP A 55 3.43 -19.48 2.47
C ASP A 55 3.92 -18.19 1.80
N ALA A 56 3.01 -17.26 1.49
CA ALA A 56 3.35 -15.95 0.96
C ALA A 56 4.13 -15.10 1.98
N ALA A 57 3.77 -15.14 3.27
CA ALA A 57 4.50 -14.46 4.33
C ALA A 57 5.93 -15.00 4.46
N HIS A 58 6.08 -16.33 4.41
CA HIS A 58 7.39 -16.97 4.47
C HIS A 58 8.25 -16.62 3.24
N LEU A 59 7.67 -16.63 2.04
CA LEU A 59 8.36 -16.24 0.80
C LEU A 59 8.80 -14.77 0.79
N LEU A 60 7.96 -13.88 1.31
CA LEU A 60 8.24 -12.44 1.36
C LEU A 60 9.04 -12.03 2.60
N ASN A 61 9.36 -12.98 3.49
CA ASN A 61 9.99 -12.76 4.78
C ASN A 61 9.28 -11.66 5.60
N LEU A 62 7.96 -11.80 5.74
CA LEU A 62 7.11 -10.88 6.48
C LEU A 62 6.58 -11.53 7.76
N SER A 63 6.49 -10.75 8.82
CA SER A 63 5.76 -11.17 10.02
C SER A 63 4.25 -11.25 9.76
N TRP A 64 3.55 -11.93 10.67
CA TRP A 64 2.08 -12.03 10.63
C TRP A 64 1.44 -10.63 10.62
N ASP A 65 1.87 -9.72 11.48
CA ASP A 65 1.31 -8.36 11.53
C ASP A 65 1.54 -7.59 10.22
N GLU A 66 2.70 -7.78 9.59
CA GLU A 66 3.06 -7.08 8.35
C GLU A 66 2.21 -7.55 7.16
N ILE A 67 1.97 -8.85 7.02
CA ILE A 67 1.13 -9.34 5.94
C ILE A 67 -0.33 -8.92 6.10
N HIS A 68 -0.83 -8.85 7.35
CA HIS A 68 -2.17 -8.30 7.65
C HIS A 68 -2.26 -6.80 7.37
N LEU A 69 -1.20 -6.02 7.64
CA LEU A 69 -1.13 -4.61 7.28
C LEU A 69 -1.19 -4.41 5.76
N ILE A 70 -0.49 -5.24 4.99
CA ILE A 70 -0.55 -5.23 3.52
C ILE A 70 -1.97 -5.54 3.04
N GLN A 71 -2.63 -6.56 3.61
CA GLN A 71 -4.01 -6.90 3.29
C GLN A 71 -4.98 -5.75 3.61
N LYS A 72 -4.85 -5.12 4.78
CA LYS A 72 -5.65 -3.95 5.16
C LYS A 72 -5.46 -2.79 4.18
N LYS A 73 -4.20 -2.51 3.79
CA LYS A 73 -3.85 -1.45 2.85
C LYS A 73 -4.34 -1.72 1.42
N SER A 74 -4.49 -3.00 1.05
CA SER A 74 -4.97 -3.41 -0.28
C SER A 74 -6.46 -3.11 -0.53
N GLY A 75 -7.21 -2.71 0.51
CA GLY A 75 -8.55 -2.14 0.38
C GLY A 75 -9.59 -3.09 -0.20
N GLY A 76 -9.88 -4.22 0.48
CA GLY A 76 -11.11 -5.02 0.29
C GLY A 76 -11.30 -5.75 -1.05
N THR A 77 -10.75 -5.27 -2.17
CA THR A 77 -10.93 -5.80 -3.54
C THR A 77 -10.46 -7.26 -3.68
N TRP A 78 -9.63 -7.75 -2.75
CA TRP A 78 -9.13 -9.12 -2.74
C TRP A 78 -10.07 -10.11 -2.04
N LEU A 79 -11.02 -9.65 -1.22
CA LEU A 79 -12.04 -10.50 -0.57
C LEU A 79 -13.08 -11.02 -1.57
N GLU A 80 -13.32 -10.31 -2.67
CA GLU A 80 -14.30 -10.71 -3.69
C GLU A 80 -13.76 -11.79 -4.65
N SER A 81 -12.44 -11.90 -4.79
CA SER A 81 -11.80 -12.86 -5.70
C SER A 81 -11.74 -14.31 -5.18
N LYS A 82 -12.06 -14.56 -3.90
CA LYS A 82 -12.14 -15.92 -3.31
C LYS A 82 -13.58 -16.45 -3.16
N LYS A 83 -14.59 -15.75 -3.72
CA LYS A 83 -16.01 -16.17 -3.71
C LYS A 83 -16.46 -16.97 -4.94
N GLY A 84 -15.54 -17.44 -5.78
CA GLY A 84 -15.83 -18.29 -6.94
C GLY A 84 -15.32 -19.71 -6.73
#